data_AF-A0A2A3LVQ3-F1
#
_entry.id   AF-A0A2A3LVQ3-F1
#
_cell.length_a   1.000
_cell.length_b   1.000
_cell.length_c   1.000
_cell.angle_alpha   90.00
_cell.angle_beta   90.00
_cell.angle_gamma   90.00
#
_symmetry.space_group_name_H-M   'P 1'
#
loop_
_entity.id
_entity.type
_entity.pdbx_description
1 polymer ?
#
loop_
_entity_poly.entity_id
_entity_poly.type
_entity_poly.pdbx_seq_one_letter_code
_entity_poly.pdbx_strand_id
1 'polypeptide(L)'
;MLEHLLEQEHTDRAMRSVSHQMNMAKLPMHRDLAGFDFSASSADARLISELASLAFTDTAQNVVLIGGPGTGKTHLATALAVSGITRHGKRVRFYSTVDLVNLLEREKHDGKAGRIAQALLRMDLVILDELGYLPFSQA
;
A
#
# COMPACT_ATOMS: atom_id res chain seq x y z
N MET A 1 -30.13 25.49 1.50
CA MET A 1 -30.38 24.48 2.56
C MET A 1 -30.19 23.06 2.04
N LEU A 2 -30.78 22.68 0.89
CA LEU A 2 -30.54 21.37 0.25
C LEU A 2 -29.09 21.17 -0.24
N GLU A 3 -28.48 22.19 -0.87
CA GLU A 3 -27.08 22.13 -1.34
C GLU A 3 -26.10 21.83 -0.20
N HIS A 4 -26.28 22.49 0.96
CA HIS A 4 -25.45 22.28 2.14
C HIS A 4 -25.57 20.84 2.70
N LEU A 5 -26.78 20.27 2.71
CA LEU A 5 -26.99 18.89 3.16
C LEU A 5 -26.36 17.86 2.22
N LEU A 6 -26.39 18.13 0.90
CA LEU A 6 -25.73 17.28 -0.10
C LEU A 6 -24.21 17.34 0.04
N GLU A 7 -23.63 18.53 0.22
CA GLU A 7 -22.19 18.70 0.48
C GLU A 7 -21.74 17.96 1.74
N GLN A 8 -22.53 18.02 2.81
CA GLN A 8 -22.26 17.29 4.04
C GLN A 8 -22.29 15.77 3.82
N GLU A 9 -23.30 15.24 3.13
CA GLU A 9 -23.38 13.81 2.84
C GLU A 9 -22.19 13.32 1.98
N HIS A 10 -21.81 14.10 0.96
CA HIS A 10 -20.66 13.79 0.12
C HIS A 10 -19.37 13.71 0.92
N THR A 11 -19.16 14.68 1.81
CA THR A 11 -17.98 14.73 2.67
C THR A 11 -17.95 13.54 3.63
N ASP A 12 -19.08 13.23 4.27
CA ASP A 12 -19.22 12.08 5.16
C ASP A 12 -18.92 10.75 4.45
N ARG A 13 -19.44 10.58 3.23
CA ARG A 13 -19.21 9.38 2.44
C ARG A 13 -17.73 9.23 2.06
N ALA A 14 -17.08 10.33 1.67
CA ALA A 14 -15.66 10.35 1.36
C ALA A 14 -14.81 9.97 2.59
N MET A 15 -15.10 10.56 3.75
CA MET A 15 -14.41 10.24 5.01
C MET A 15 -14.57 8.77 5.41
N ARG A 16 -15.79 8.22 5.31
CA ARG A 16 -16.04 6.79 5.59
C ARG A 16 -15.27 5.88 4.64
N SER A 17 -15.21 6.24 3.35
CA SER A 17 -14.44 5.49 2.35
C SER A 17 -12.96 5.46 2.72
N VAL A 18 -12.36 6.62 3.01
CA VAL A 18 -10.94 6.72 3.42
C VAL A 18 -10.68 5.91 4.69
N SER A 19 -11.51 6.04 5.72
CA SER A 19 -11.37 5.27 6.97
C SER A 19 -11.45 3.76 6.73
N HIS A 20 -12.39 3.32 5.89
CA HIS A 20 -12.52 1.92 5.52
C HIS A 20 -11.28 1.41 4.77
N GLN A 21 -10.79 2.16 3.77
CA GLN A 21 -9.59 1.79 3.01
C GLN A 21 -8.34 1.75 3.89
N MET A 22 -8.15 2.71 4.81
CA MET A 22 -7.06 2.69 5.78
C MET A 22 -7.08 1.41 6.64
N ASN A 23 -8.27 1.02 7.12
CA ASN A 23 -8.44 -0.22 7.88
C ASN A 23 -8.18 -1.50 7.05
N MET A 24 -8.54 -1.46 5.76
CA MET A 24 -8.31 -2.56 4.82
C MET A 24 -6.87 -2.66 4.35
N ALA A 25 -6.11 -1.57 4.36
CA ALA A 25 -4.72 -1.54 3.89
C ALA A 25 -3.75 -2.34 4.77
N LYS A 26 -4.08 -2.53 6.05
CA LYS A 26 -3.25 -3.28 7.02
C LYS A 26 -1.80 -2.79 7.07
N LEU A 27 -1.64 -1.47 7.09
CA LEU A 27 -0.33 -0.83 7.23
C LEU A 27 0.28 -1.20 8.59
N PRO A 28 1.59 -1.54 8.65
CA PRO A 28 2.25 -1.89 9.90
C PRO A 28 2.36 -0.69 10.85
N MET A 29 2.43 0.52 10.30
CA MET A 29 2.39 1.78 11.04
C MET A 29 1.63 2.82 10.21
N HIS A 30 1.09 3.85 10.86
CA HIS A 30 0.51 5.00 10.18
C HIS A 30 1.59 6.09 10.09
N ARG A 31 2.32 6.14 8.97
CA ARG A 31 3.34 7.16 8.72
C ARG A 31 3.11 7.79 7.36
N ASP A 32 3.25 9.11 7.28
CA ASP A 32 3.14 9.87 6.04
C ASP A 32 4.52 10.38 5.59
N LEU A 33 4.54 11.06 4.43
CA LEU A 33 5.76 11.66 3.89
C LEU A 33 6.20 12.89 4.69
N ALA A 34 5.28 13.58 5.37
CA ALA A 34 5.60 14.78 6.13
C ALA A 34 6.52 14.46 7.33
N GLY A 35 6.37 13.27 7.92
CA GLY A 35 7.25 12.79 8.99
C GLY A 35 8.52 12.07 8.53
N PHE A 36 8.88 12.10 7.23
CA PHE A 36 10.08 11.41 6.72
C PHE A 36 11.28 12.35 6.61
N ASP A 37 12.40 11.97 7.24
CA ASP A 37 13.66 12.69 7.12
C ASP A 37 14.47 12.21 5.91
N PHE A 38 14.39 12.97 4.82
CA PHE A 38 15.17 12.69 3.61
C PHE A 38 16.66 13.00 3.76
N SER A 39 17.09 13.77 4.76
CA SER A 39 18.51 14.03 4.99
C SER A 39 19.24 12.80 5.54
N ALA A 40 18.48 11.91 6.20
CA ALA A 40 18.96 10.65 6.77
C ALA A 40 18.72 9.44 5.84
N SER A 41 18.23 9.63 4.62
CA SER A 41 17.94 8.57 3.65
C SER A 41 18.67 8.80 2.34
N SER A 42 19.03 7.71 1.65
CA SER A 42 19.57 7.77 0.28
C SER A 42 18.49 7.91 -0.79
N ALA A 43 17.21 8.00 -0.41
CA ALA A 43 16.10 8.11 -1.34
C ALA A 43 16.04 9.50 -1.98
N ASP A 44 15.85 9.55 -3.30
CA ASP A 44 15.63 10.81 -4.01
C ASP A 44 14.26 11.41 -3.63
N ALA A 45 14.26 12.50 -2.88
CA ALA A 45 13.06 13.19 -2.42
C ALA A 45 12.15 13.65 -3.58
N ARG A 46 12.72 14.04 -4.72
CA ARG A 46 11.95 14.47 -5.89
C ARG A 46 11.22 13.28 -6.50
N LEU A 47 11.92 12.16 -6.68
CA LEU A 47 11.33 10.92 -7.18
C LEU A 47 10.23 10.42 -6.24
N ILE A 48 10.46 10.42 -4.93
CA ILE A 48 9.45 9.99 -3.96
C ILE A 48 8.21 10.89 -4.01
N SER A 49 8.39 12.21 -4.16
CA SER A 49 7.28 13.15 -4.33
C SER A 49 6.46 12.85 -5.61
N GLU A 50 7.14 12.52 -6.71
CA GLU A 50 6.49 12.10 -7.96
C GLU A 50 5.70 10.80 -7.76
N LEU A 51 6.30 9.79 -7.12
CA LEU A 51 5.64 8.52 -6.80
C LEU A 51 4.43 8.72 -5.86
N ALA A 52 4.42 9.77 -5.03
CA ALA A 52 3.29 10.10 -4.15
C ALA A 52 2.03 10.56 -4.91
N SER A 53 2.14 10.85 -6.21
CA SER A 53 0.99 11.02 -7.11
C SER A 53 0.29 9.69 -7.43
N LEU A 54 0.97 8.56 -7.24
CA LEU A 54 0.54 7.20 -7.61
C LEU A 54 0.20 7.04 -9.11
N ALA A 55 0.61 7.96 -9.99
CA ALA A 55 0.35 7.88 -11.42
C ALA A 55 0.90 6.58 -12.06
N PHE A 56 1.98 6.03 -11.52
CA PHE A 56 2.57 4.76 -11.98
C PHE A 56 1.59 3.57 -11.89
N THR A 57 0.60 3.64 -10.99
CA THR A 57 -0.41 2.58 -10.84
C THR A 57 -1.40 2.55 -12.00
N ASP A 58 -1.62 3.68 -12.69
CA ASP A 58 -2.58 3.76 -13.79
C ASP A 58 -2.10 3.00 -15.04
N THR A 59 -0.77 2.83 -15.17
CA THR A 59 -0.13 2.02 -16.21
C THR A 59 0.45 0.69 -15.67
N ALA A 60 0.05 0.28 -14.47
CA ALA A 60 0.52 -0.94 -13.80
C ALA A 60 2.06 -1.08 -13.73
N GLN A 61 2.77 0.04 -13.56
CA GLN A 61 4.23 0.03 -13.38
C GLN A 61 4.60 -0.37 -11.96
N ASN A 62 5.72 -1.08 -11.82
CA ASN A 62 6.23 -1.51 -10.52
C ASN A 62 7.25 -0.51 -9.98
N VAL A 63 7.17 -0.23 -8.68
CA VAL A 63 8.15 0.54 -7.93
C VAL A 63 8.92 -0.40 -7.02
N VAL A 64 10.25 -0.34 -7.09
CA VAL A 64 11.14 -1.14 -6.24
C VAL A 64 12.02 -0.21 -5.43
N LEU A 65 11.90 -0.29 -4.10
CA LEU A 65 12.76 0.44 -3.17
C LEU A 65 13.97 -0.44 -2.80
N ILE A 66 15.17 0.00 -3.16
CA ILE A 66 16.42 -0.75 -2.93
C ILE A 66 17.29 0.03 -1.95
N GLY A 67 17.85 -0.67 -0.96
CA GLY A 67 18.78 -0.09 0.01
C GLY A 67 18.97 -0.98 1.24
N GLY A 68 20.02 -0.73 2.02
CA GLY A 68 20.34 -1.48 3.23
C GLY A 68 19.25 -1.41 4.33
N PRO A 69 19.35 -2.21 5.39
CA PRO A 69 18.44 -2.11 6.54
C PRO A 69 18.42 -0.69 7.12
N GLY A 70 17.26 -0.23 7.60
CA GLY A 70 17.14 1.08 8.24
C GLY A 70 17.07 2.30 7.30
N THR A 71 17.17 2.15 5.97
CA THR A 71 17.13 3.29 5.02
C THR A 71 15.74 3.92 4.80
N GLY A 72 14.72 3.46 5.53
CA GLY A 72 13.38 4.04 5.47
C GLY A 72 12.44 3.45 4.41
N LYS A 73 12.80 2.35 3.73
CA LYS A 73 11.97 1.72 2.68
C LYS A 73 10.54 1.42 3.11
N THR A 74 10.34 0.76 4.25
CA THR A 74 9.02 0.45 4.80
C THR A 74 8.22 1.71 5.14
N HIS A 75 8.89 2.75 5.65
CA HIS A 75 8.25 4.06 5.88
C HIS A 75 7.78 4.66 4.57
N LEU A 76 8.67 4.75 3.56
CA LEU A 76 8.33 5.29 2.25
C LEU A 76 7.16 4.55 1.60
N ALA A 77 7.19 3.21 1.61
CA ALA A 77 6.10 2.39 1.08
C ALA A 77 4.77 2.67 1.83
N THR A 78 4.82 2.73 3.17
CA THR A 78 3.65 3.09 3.99
C THR A 78 3.13 4.49 3.65
N ALA A 79 4.02 5.46 3.47
CA ALA A 79 3.66 6.83 3.18
C ALA A 79 3.03 7.00 1.79
N LEU A 80 3.51 6.25 0.80
CA LEU A 80 2.87 6.15 -0.52
C LEU A 80 1.48 5.51 -0.41
N ALA A 81 1.29 4.49 0.43
CA ALA A 81 -0.01 3.90 0.69
C ALA A 81 -1.00 4.91 1.29
N VAL A 82 -0.56 5.66 2.30
CA VAL A 82 -1.36 6.72 2.94
C VAL A 82 -1.74 7.79 1.92
N SER A 83 -0.80 8.23 1.07
CA SER A 83 -1.11 9.18 -0.01
C SER A 83 -2.15 8.60 -0.98
N GLY A 84 -1.96 7.36 -1.43
CA GLY A 84 -2.88 6.65 -2.33
C GLY A 84 -4.30 6.59 -1.78
N ILE A 85 -4.45 6.27 -0.50
CA ILE A 85 -5.77 6.16 0.15
C ILE A 85 -6.39 7.54 0.39
N THR A 86 -5.65 8.46 1.01
CA THR A 86 -6.20 9.72 1.54
C THR A 86 -6.38 10.79 0.47
N ARG A 87 -5.50 10.82 -0.55
CA ARG A 87 -5.51 11.84 -1.61
C ARG A 87 -6.11 11.35 -2.91
N HIS A 88 -5.95 10.05 -3.20
CA HIS A 88 -6.31 9.49 -4.51
C HIS A 88 -7.43 8.44 -4.44
N GLY A 89 -7.93 8.13 -3.24
CA GLY A 89 -9.02 7.15 -3.05
C GLY A 89 -8.70 5.73 -3.54
N LYS A 90 -7.41 5.40 -3.70
CA LYS A 90 -6.95 4.10 -4.20
C LYS A 90 -7.10 3.01 -3.14
N ARG A 91 -7.48 1.81 -3.57
CA ARG A 91 -7.52 0.59 -2.77
C ARG A 91 -6.11 0.03 -2.66
N VAL A 92 -5.52 0.19 -1.49
CA VAL A 92 -4.14 -0.24 -1.23
C VAL A 92 -4.15 -1.39 -0.26
N ARG A 93 -3.24 -2.35 -0.43
CA ARG A 93 -3.01 -3.42 0.53
C ARG A 93 -1.53 -3.68 0.76
N PHE A 94 -1.15 -3.75 2.04
CA PHE A 94 0.21 -4.08 2.47
C PHE A 94 0.32 -5.53 2.92
N TYR A 95 1.43 -6.18 2.58
CA TYR A 95 1.83 -7.48 3.07
C TYR A 95 3.34 -7.50 3.38
N SER A 96 3.74 -8.16 4.47
CA SER A 96 5.06 -8.81 4.46
C SER A 96 5.00 -9.91 3.41
N THR A 97 6.03 -10.01 2.58
CA THR A 97 6.07 -11.01 1.50
C THR A 97 5.92 -12.42 2.06
N VAL A 98 6.55 -12.71 3.20
CA VAL A 98 6.48 -14.03 3.88
C VAL A 98 5.05 -14.35 4.29
N ASP A 99 4.33 -13.39 4.87
CA ASP A 99 2.92 -13.58 5.27
C ASP A 99 2.01 -13.84 4.06
N LEU A 100 2.24 -13.14 2.95
CA LEU A 100 1.46 -13.37 1.74
C LEU A 100 1.70 -14.76 1.15
N VAL A 101 2.96 -15.21 1.10
CA VAL A 101 3.30 -16.56 0.64
C VAL A 101 2.63 -17.61 1.52
N ASN A 102 2.77 -17.50 2.84
CA ASN A 102 2.13 -18.41 3.79
C ASN A 102 0.60 -18.45 3.61
N LEU A 103 -0.02 -17.30 3.36
CA LEU A 103 -1.46 -17.19 3.14
C LEU A 103 -1.89 -17.88 1.84
N LEU A 104 -1.12 -17.70 0.76
CA LEU A 104 -1.36 -18.36 -0.53
C LEU A 104 -1.15 -19.88 -0.46
N GLU A 105 -0.12 -20.34 0.25
CA GLU A 105 0.15 -21.77 0.44
C GLU A 105 -0.97 -22.46 1.23
N ARG A 106 -1.44 -21.83 2.31
CA ARG A 106 -2.58 -22.33 3.09
C ARG A 106 -3.86 -22.39 2.24
N GLU A 107 -4.15 -21.34 1.47
CA GLU A 107 -5.31 -21.34 0.57
C GLU A 107 -5.25 -22.46 -0.47
N LYS A 108 -4.05 -22.72 -1.02
CA LYS A 108 -3.82 -23.84 -1.94
C LYS A 108 -4.04 -25.18 -1.26
N HIS A 109 -3.52 -25.37 -0.04
CA HIS A 109 -3.69 -26.60 0.72
C HIS A 109 -5.16 -26.90 1.06
N ASP A 110 -5.94 -25.87 1.38
CA ASP A 110 -7.36 -25.96 1.68
C ASP A 110 -8.26 -26.21 0.44
N GLY A 111 -7.67 -26.33 -0.76
CA GLY A 111 -8.40 -26.52 -2.01
C GLY A 111 -9.19 -25.27 -2.46
N LYS A 112 -8.86 -24.09 -1.92
CA LYS A 112 -9.57 -22.81 -2.18
C LYS A 112 -8.73 -21.84 -3.02
N ALA A 113 -7.75 -22.36 -3.74
CA ALA A 113 -6.78 -21.57 -4.51
C ALA A 113 -7.46 -20.51 -5.38
N GLY A 114 -6.95 -19.28 -5.30
CA GLY A 114 -7.31 -18.19 -6.20
C GLY A 114 -8.18 -17.10 -5.57
N ARG A 115 -8.81 -17.30 -4.41
CA ARG A 115 -9.61 -16.23 -3.78
C ARG A 115 -8.73 -15.04 -3.38
N ILE A 116 -7.56 -15.27 -2.80
CA ILE A 116 -6.60 -14.21 -2.46
C ILE A 116 -6.08 -13.55 -3.73
N ALA A 117 -5.67 -14.32 -4.73
CA ALA A 117 -5.20 -13.78 -6.00
C ALA A 117 -6.25 -12.86 -6.65
N GLN A 118 -7.52 -13.29 -6.67
CA GLN A 118 -8.64 -12.49 -7.17
C GLN A 118 -8.91 -11.24 -6.31
N ALA A 119 -8.64 -11.28 -5.01
CA ALA A 119 -8.72 -10.10 -4.16
C ALA A 119 -7.60 -9.10 -4.46
N LEU A 120 -6.37 -9.58 -4.69
CA LEU A 120 -5.22 -8.74 -5.06
C LEU A 120 -5.43 -8.05 -6.41
N LEU A 121 -6.02 -8.74 -7.39
CA LEU A 121 -6.35 -8.16 -8.71
C LEU A 121 -7.36 -7.01 -8.64
N ARG A 122 -8.09 -6.88 -7.52
CA ARG A 122 -9.01 -5.76 -7.28
C ARG A 122 -8.36 -4.60 -6.56
N MET A 123 -7.09 -4.69 -6.16
CA MET A 123 -6.38 -3.57 -5.53
C MET A 123 -5.76 -2.69 -6.60
N ASP A 124 -5.70 -1.39 -6.33
CA ASP A 124 -5.03 -0.42 -7.20
C ASP A 124 -3.52 -0.38 -6.90
N LEU A 125 -3.12 -0.78 -5.69
CA LEU A 125 -1.73 -0.94 -5.29
C LEU A 125 -1.58 -2.09 -4.26
N VAL A 126 -0.65 -2.99 -4.51
CA VAL A 126 -0.21 -4.01 -3.54
C VAL A 126 1.23 -3.71 -3.16
N ILE A 127 1.49 -3.56 -1.87
CA ILE A 127 2.81 -3.34 -1.32
C ILE A 127 3.31 -4.64 -0.71
N LEU A 128 4.48 -5.08 -1.18
CA LEU A 128 5.19 -6.26 -0.70
C LEU A 128 6.48 -5.80 -0.02
N ASP A 129 6.54 -5.92 1.30
CA ASP A 129 7.74 -5.61 2.06
C ASP A 129 8.56 -6.87 2.34
N GLU A 130 9.84 -6.70 2.66
CA GLU A 130 10.73 -7.81 3.05
C GLU A 130 10.93 -8.90 1.99
N LEU A 131 10.80 -8.55 0.70
CA LEU A 131 10.98 -9.48 -0.44
C LEU A 131 12.28 -10.29 -0.40
N GLY A 132 13.34 -9.77 0.24
CA GLY A 132 14.64 -10.43 0.35
C GLY A 132 14.71 -11.63 1.31
N TYR A 133 13.63 -11.91 2.07
CA TYR A 133 13.59 -12.99 3.06
C TYR A 133 12.73 -14.18 2.65
N LEU A 134 12.37 -14.28 1.37
CA LEU A 134 11.64 -15.45 0.87
C LEU A 134 12.45 -16.72 1.20
N PRO A 135 11.90 -17.66 1.98
CA PRO A 135 12.56 -18.94 2.19
C PRO A 135 12.64 -19.60 0.83
N PHE A 136 13.86 -19.76 0.31
CA PHE A 136 14.07 -20.61 -0.85
C PHE A 136 13.65 -22.02 -0.41
N SER A 137 12.50 -22.47 -0.88
CA SER A 137 12.15 -23.88 -0.84
C SER A 137 13.28 -24.61 -1.56
N GLN A 138 14.10 -25.34 -0.81
CA GLN A 138 14.94 -26.38 -1.42
C GLN A 138 13.98 -27.34 -2.12
N ALA A 139 14.15 -27.44 -3.44
CA ALA A 139 13.50 -28.46 -4.25
C ALA A 139 13.96 -29.85 -3.82
#